data_AF-A0A4P7N390-F1
#
_entry.id   AF-A0A4P7N390-F1
#
_cell.length_a   1.000
_cell.length_b   1.000
_cell.length_c   1.000
_cell.angle_alpha   90.00
_cell.angle_beta   90.00
_cell.angle_gamma   90.00
#
_symmetry.space_group_name_H-M   'P 1'
#
loop_
_entity.id
_entity.type
_entity.pdbx_description
1 polymer ?
#
loop_
_entity_poly.entity_id
_entity_poly.type
_entity_poly.pdbx_seq_one_letter_code
_entity_poly.pdbx_strand_id
1 'polypeptide(L)'
;MPLLLAKLPLVLHIAAETGAANSFLRNPRTQLRIRGADHADVQREADLVCANLGGALLTTNLVALVVLLRQADAAQALDETSRLIVLALASYHIFPMYRAFARLTSPGAALKYQDVPMGGPAVHLLVHWVCFASLLCSALFGG
;
A
#
# COMPACT_ATOMS: atom_id res chain seq x y z
N MET A 1 -0.15 15.35 19.58
CA MET A 1 -0.52 13.92 19.71
C MET A 1 0.64 13.18 20.37
N PRO A 2 0.46 12.18 21.26
CA PRO A 2 1.62 11.52 21.86
C PRO A 2 2.54 10.91 20.79
N LEU A 3 3.86 11.02 20.98
CA LEU A 3 4.92 10.68 20.00
C LEU A 3 4.70 9.34 19.29
N LEU A 4 4.31 8.31 20.04
CA LEU A 4 4.04 6.97 19.52
C LEU A 4 2.85 6.92 18.56
N LEU A 5 1.79 7.68 18.81
CA LEU A 5 0.61 7.72 17.93
C LEU A 5 0.91 8.41 16.60
N ALA A 6 1.88 9.33 16.55
CA ALA A 6 2.24 10.05 15.32
C ALA A 6 3.04 9.17 14.35
N LYS A 7 3.81 8.23 14.88
CA LYS A 7 4.62 7.30 14.07
C LYS A 7 3.94 5.95 13.82
N LEU A 8 2.90 5.60 14.59
CA LEU A 8 2.13 4.36 14.37
C LEU A 8 1.63 4.18 12.92
N PRO A 9 1.18 5.22 12.20
CA PRO A 9 0.76 5.08 10.79
C PRO A 9 1.88 4.61 9.86
N LEU A 10 3.14 4.96 10.14
CA LEU A 10 4.30 4.45 9.39
C LEU A 10 4.49 2.95 9.60
N VAL A 11 4.27 2.45 10.83
CA VAL A 11 4.33 1.02 11.14
C VAL A 11 3.23 0.27 10.40
N LEU A 12 2.00 0.81 10.38
CA LEU A 12 0.88 0.23 9.64
C LEU A 12 1.17 0.17 8.14
N HIS A 13 1.69 1.25 7.56
CA HIS A 13 2.14 1.30 6.17
C HIS A 13 3.17 0.20 5.87
N ILE A 14 4.23 0.13 6.68
CA ILE A 14 5.30 -0.87 6.51
C ILE A 14 4.73 -2.29 6.54
N ALA A 15 3.86 -2.60 7.50
CA ALA A 15 3.26 -3.93 7.62
C ALA A 15 2.39 -4.28 6.40
N ALA A 16 1.49 -3.38 5.98
CA ALA A 16 0.60 -3.60 4.85
C ALA A 16 1.37 -3.77 3.53
N GLU A 17 2.30 -2.85 3.26
CA GLU A 17 3.04 -2.84 2.01
C GLU A 17 4.13 -3.91 1.95
N THR A 18 4.63 -4.42 3.09
CA THR A 18 5.54 -5.59 3.08
C THR A 18 4.82 -6.83 2.54
N GLY A 19 3.59 -7.07 3.00
CA GLY A 19 2.76 -8.16 2.48
C GLY A 19 2.48 -8.01 0.98
N ALA A 20 2.15 -6.79 0.54
CA ALA A 20 1.91 -6.49 -0.86
C ALA A 20 3.18 -6.66 -1.71
N ALA A 21 4.31 -6.05 -1.33
CA ALA A 21 5.58 -6.15 -2.03
C ALA A 21 6.01 -7.61 -2.22
N ASN A 22 5.93 -8.41 -1.14
CA ASN A 22 6.24 -9.84 -1.21
C ASN A 22 5.33 -10.59 -2.19
N SER A 23 4.04 -10.24 -2.25
CA SER A 23 3.09 -10.83 -3.19
C SER A 23 3.41 -10.46 -4.65
N PHE A 24 3.75 -9.20 -4.93
CA PHE A 24 4.14 -8.73 -6.26
C PHE A 24 5.45 -9.37 -6.75
N LEU A 25 6.43 -9.53 -5.86
CA LEU A 25 7.74 -10.09 -6.20
C LEU A 25 7.71 -11.63 -6.35
N ARG A 26 7.02 -12.35 -5.46
CA ARG A 26 7.03 -13.82 -5.45
C ARG A 26 5.90 -14.45 -6.24
N ASN A 27 4.77 -13.76 -6.38
CA ASN A 27 3.55 -14.30 -7.00
C ASN A 27 2.94 -13.33 -8.04
N PRO A 28 3.70 -12.82 -9.03
CA PRO A 28 3.22 -11.79 -9.97
C PRO A 28 1.97 -12.21 -10.75
N ARG A 29 1.87 -13.50 -11.10
CA ARG A 29 0.70 -14.10 -11.79
C ARG A 29 -0.58 -14.12 -10.97
N THR A 30 -0.52 -13.84 -9.66
CA THR A 30 -1.72 -13.65 -8.83
C THR A 30 -2.22 -12.20 -8.89
N GLN A 31 -1.34 -11.26 -9.28
CA GLN A 31 -1.64 -9.83 -9.38
C GLN A 31 -2.26 -9.49 -10.74
N LEU A 32 -1.64 -9.98 -11.82
CA LEU A 32 -2.08 -9.82 -13.20
C LEU A 32 -2.14 -11.20 -13.89
N ARG A 33 -3.36 -11.67 -14.18
CA ARG A 33 -3.60 -12.92 -14.92
C ARG A 33 -4.01 -12.61 -16.35
N ILE A 34 -3.19 -13.00 -17.31
CA ILE A 34 -3.54 -12.97 -18.73
C ILE A 34 -3.90 -14.41 -19.15
N ARG A 35 -5.00 -14.59 -19.86
CA ARG A 35 -5.50 -15.91 -20.32
C ARG A 35 -5.19 -16.10 -21.80
N GLY A 36 -4.74 -17.30 -22.18
CA GLY A 36 -4.51 -17.70 -23.58
C GLY A 36 -3.04 -18.08 -23.85
N ALA A 37 -2.83 -19.05 -24.76
CA ALA A 37 -1.50 -19.56 -25.12
C ALA A 37 -0.69 -18.57 -25.98
N ASP A 38 -1.36 -17.71 -26.75
CA ASP A 38 -0.75 -16.72 -27.66
C ASP A 38 -0.18 -15.47 -26.94
N HIS A 39 -0.14 -15.48 -25.61
CA HIS A 39 0.20 -14.32 -24.79
C HIS A 39 1.37 -14.56 -23.84
N ALA A 40 2.23 -15.54 -24.11
CA ALA A 40 3.39 -15.84 -23.27
C ALA A 40 4.31 -14.63 -23.07
N ASP A 41 4.59 -13.87 -24.13
CA ASP A 41 5.39 -12.65 -24.07
C ASP A 41 4.69 -11.54 -23.27
N VAL A 42 3.37 -11.39 -23.45
CA VAL A 42 2.57 -10.41 -22.70
C VAL A 42 2.54 -10.78 -21.21
N GLN A 43 2.46 -12.06 -20.87
CA GLN A 43 2.52 -12.53 -19.47
C GLN A 43 3.91 -12.27 -18.87
N ARG A 44 4.99 -12.42 -19.65
CA ARG A 44 6.34 -12.08 -19.19
C ARG A 44 6.48 -10.60 -18.88
N GLU A 45 5.98 -9.73 -19.75
CA GLU A 45 5.98 -8.28 -19.49
C GLU A 45 5.12 -7.91 -18.28
N ALA A 46 3.94 -8.54 -18.12
CA ALA A 46 3.12 -8.35 -16.92
C ALA A 46 3.83 -8.78 -15.63
N ASP A 47 4.60 -9.87 -15.68
CA ASP A 47 5.40 -10.36 -14.56
C ASP A 47 6.52 -9.36 -14.20
N LEU A 48 7.19 -8.76 -15.20
CA LEU A 48 8.19 -7.70 -15.00
C LEU A 48 7.60 -6.41 -14.42
N VAL A 49 6.44 -5.98 -14.91
CA VAL A 49 5.71 -4.83 -14.36
C VAL A 49 5.34 -5.07 -12.90
N CYS A 50 4.88 -6.27 -12.57
CA CYS A 50 4.59 -6.65 -11.19
C CYS A 50 5.83 -6.62 -10.31
N ALA A 51 6.97 -7.13 -10.80
CA ALA A 51 8.23 -7.09 -10.06
C ALA A 51 8.69 -5.64 -9.80
N ASN A 52 8.60 -4.76 -10.81
CA ASN A 52 8.93 -3.34 -10.66
C ASN A 52 8.01 -2.65 -9.62
N LEU A 53 6.71 -2.93 -9.65
CA LEU A 53 5.77 -2.43 -8.63
C LEU A 53 6.12 -2.96 -7.23
N GLY A 54 6.50 -4.24 -7.12
CA GLY A 54 6.96 -4.81 -5.85
C GLY A 54 8.23 -4.14 -5.31
N GLY A 55 9.18 -3.80 -6.17
CA GLY A 55 10.37 -3.03 -5.81
C GLY A 55 10.04 -1.59 -5.37
N ALA A 56 9.09 -0.95 -6.05
CA ALA A 56 8.60 0.37 -5.67
C ALA A 56 7.95 0.35 -4.27
N LEU A 57 7.12 -0.65 -3.97
CA LEU A 57 6.52 -0.86 -2.64
C LEU A 57 7.58 -1.09 -1.55
N LEU A 58 8.62 -1.86 -1.84
CA LEU A 58 9.73 -2.03 -0.89
C LEU A 58 10.43 -0.68 -0.64
N THR A 59 10.60 0.14 -1.69
CA THR A 59 11.19 1.47 -1.57
C THR A 59 10.35 2.39 -0.69
N THR A 60 9.02 2.38 -0.81
CA THR A 60 8.16 3.18 0.08
C THR A 60 8.28 2.74 1.54
N ASN A 61 8.43 1.43 1.79
CA ASN A 61 8.72 0.92 3.13
C ASN A 61 10.06 1.38 3.68
N LEU A 62 11.11 1.42 2.86
CA LEU A 62 12.41 1.93 3.29
C LEU A 62 12.33 3.43 3.64
N VAL A 63 11.62 4.21 2.84
CA VAL A 63 11.36 5.63 3.14
C VAL A 63 10.58 5.77 4.46
N ALA A 64 9.51 5.00 4.64
CA ALA A 64 8.73 5.00 5.88
C ALA A 64 9.57 4.60 7.09
N LEU A 65 10.47 3.62 6.94
CA LEU A 65 11.39 3.17 7.99
C LEU A 65 12.39 4.26 8.36
N VAL A 66 12.95 4.98 7.38
CA VAL A 66 13.84 6.13 7.63
C VAL A 66 13.12 7.18 8.45
N VAL A 67 11.88 7.55 8.10
CA VAL A 67 11.08 8.52 8.87
C VAL A 67 10.74 7.99 10.27
N LEU A 68 10.41 6.71 10.39
CA LEU A 68 10.11 6.06 11.68
C LEU A 68 11.31 6.14 12.64
N LEU A 69 12.50 5.80 12.14
CA LEU A 69 13.75 5.77 12.91
C LEU A 69 14.37 7.15 13.12
N ARG A 70 14.04 8.14 12.29
CA ARG A 70 14.51 9.52 12.44
C ARG A 70 14.03 10.06 13.78
N GLN A 71 14.96 10.44 14.65
CA GLN A 71 14.65 11.11 15.90
C GLN A 71 14.21 12.54 15.58
N ALA A 72 13.10 12.94 16.17
CA ALA A 72 12.63 14.32 16.17
C ALA A 72 12.77 14.87 17.59
N ASP A 73 12.85 16.19 17.74
CA ASP A 73 13.04 16.85 19.03
C ASP A 73 11.96 16.47 20.04
N ALA A 74 12.25 16.62 21.34
CA ALA A 74 11.36 16.22 22.43
C ALA A 74 9.92 16.79 22.36
N ALA A 75 9.72 17.88 21.59
CA ALA A 75 8.43 18.54 21.41
C ALA A 75 7.61 18.03 20.21
N GLN A 76 8.23 17.43 19.19
CA GLN A 76 7.55 17.07 17.94
C GLN A 76 7.90 15.65 17.52
N ALA A 77 6.91 14.87 17.09
CA ALA A 77 7.16 13.50 16.65
C ALA A 77 7.68 13.43 15.21
N LEU A 78 7.31 14.39 14.37
CA LEU A 78 7.69 14.52 12.97
C LEU A 78 8.05 15.98 12.66
N ASP A 79 9.25 16.19 12.11
CA ASP A 79 9.61 17.49 11.54
C ASP A 79 8.83 17.79 10.24
N GLU A 80 8.93 19.01 9.74
CA GLU A 80 8.21 19.45 8.54
C GLU A 80 8.48 18.55 7.32
N THR A 81 9.75 18.21 7.09
CA THR A 81 10.14 17.31 5.98
C THR A 81 9.51 15.93 6.13
N SER A 82 9.53 15.36 7.32
CA SER A 82 8.92 14.06 7.63
C SER A 82 7.42 14.08 7.39
N ARG A 83 6.74 15.18 7.76
CA ARG A 83 5.30 15.35 7.51
C ARG A 83 4.98 15.40 6.01
N LEU A 84 5.79 16.08 5.20
CA LEU A 84 5.63 16.10 3.74
C LEU A 84 5.87 14.72 3.12
N ILE A 85 6.85 13.97 3.60
CA ILE A 85 7.10 12.58 3.17
C ILE A 85 5.91 11.69 3.54
N VAL A 86 5.41 11.79 4.77
CA VAL A 86 4.23 11.03 5.23
C VAL A 86 3.00 11.37 4.38
N LEU A 87 2.82 12.63 4.02
CA LEU A 87 1.74 13.05 3.12
C LEU A 87 1.87 12.43 1.73
N ALA A 88 3.09 12.38 1.18
CA ALA A 88 3.36 11.71 -0.09
C ALA A 88 3.04 10.21 -0.01
N LEU A 89 3.47 9.53 1.06
CA LEU A 89 3.13 8.13 1.33
C LEU A 89 1.62 7.91 1.50
N ALA A 90 0.90 8.85 2.12
CA ALA A 90 -0.56 8.79 2.22
C ALA A 90 -1.18 8.78 0.83
N SER A 91 -0.76 9.69 -0.06
CA SER A 91 -1.33 9.81 -1.42
C SER A 91 -1.17 8.53 -2.26
N TYR A 92 -0.12 7.74 -2.02
CA TYR A 92 0.07 6.45 -2.67
C TYR A 92 -1.13 5.52 -2.48
N HIS A 93 -1.75 5.51 -1.29
CA HIS A 93 -2.85 4.61 -0.98
C HIS A 93 -4.14 4.89 -1.77
N ILE A 94 -4.25 6.03 -2.46
CA ILE A 94 -5.37 6.32 -3.37
C ILE A 94 -5.42 5.29 -4.52
N PHE A 95 -4.28 4.91 -5.07
CA PHE A 95 -4.21 3.99 -6.21
C PHE A 95 -4.68 2.55 -5.89
N PRO A 96 -4.21 1.88 -4.81
CA PRO A 96 -4.73 0.57 -4.46
C PRO A 96 -6.18 0.62 -3.94
N MET A 97 -6.63 1.72 -3.32
CA MET A 97 -8.06 1.94 -3.03
C MET A 97 -8.89 1.97 -4.32
N TYR A 98 -8.47 2.76 -5.31
CA TYR A 98 -9.14 2.80 -6.62
C TYR A 98 -9.16 1.43 -7.29
N ARG A 99 -8.03 0.71 -7.28
CA ARG A 99 -7.94 -0.65 -7.84
C ARG A 99 -8.90 -1.62 -7.15
N ALA A 100 -8.99 -1.56 -5.82
CA ALA A 100 -9.90 -2.39 -5.03
C ALA A 100 -11.37 -2.05 -5.34
N PHE A 101 -11.70 -0.75 -5.39
CA PHE A 101 -13.01 -0.26 -5.76
C PHE A 101 -13.43 -0.71 -7.16
N ALA A 102 -12.57 -0.53 -8.18
CA ALA A 102 -12.84 -0.98 -9.54
C ALA A 102 -13.10 -2.49 -9.65
N ARG A 103 -12.45 -3.30 -8.80
CA ARG A 103 -12.71 -4.75 -8.72
C ARG A 103 -14.05 -5.07 -8.07
N LEU A 104 -14.48 -4.29 -7.08
CA LEU A 104 -15.79 -4.44 -6.43
C LEU A 104 -16.94 -4.03 -7.34
N THR A 105 -16.73 -3.04 -8.22
CA THR A 105 -17.75 -2.55 -9.15
C THR A 105 -17.76 -3.28 -10.50
N SER A 106 -16.79 -4.18 -10.74
CA SER A 106 -16.75 -4.95 -11.99
C SER A 106 -17.92 -5.95 -12.10
N PRO A 107 -18.48 -6.16 -13.31
CA PRO A 107 -19.55 -7.15 -13.51
C PRO A 107 -19.15 -8.54 -12.99
N GLY A 108 -20.06 -9.19 -12.24
CA GLY A 108 -19.81 -10.50 -11.64
C GLY A 108 -18.94 -10.49 -10.37
N ALA A 109 -18.57 -9.32 -9.85
CA ALA A 109 -17.79 -9.21 -8.59
C ALA A 109 -18.48 -9.90 -7.41
N ALA A 110 -19.81 -9.77 -7.28
CA ALA A 110 -20.57 -10.39 -6.19
C ALA A 110 -20.39 -11.92 -6.14
N LEU A 111 -20.46 -12.59 -7.29
CA LEU A 111 -20.26 -14.05 -7.40
C LEU A 111 -18.78 -14.44 -7.23
N LYS A 112 -17.86 -13.61 -7.73
CA LYS A 112 -16.42 -13.90 -7.71
C LYS A 112 -15.79 -13.80 -6.31
N TYR A 113 -16.35 -12.96 -5.44
CA TYR A 113 -15.77 -12.66 -4.12
C TYR A 113 -16.68 -13.07 -2.94
N GLN A 114 -17.75 -13.83 -3.20
CA GLN A 114 -18.74 -14.23 -2.18
C GLN A 114 -18.12 -15.02 -1.02
N ASP A 115 -17.12 -15.87 -1.30
CA ASP A 115 -16.49 -16.78 -0.33
C ASP A 115 -15.01 -16.45 -0.06
N VAL A 116 -14.58 -15.20 -0.28
CA VAL A 116 -13.18 -14.77 -0.05
C VAL A 116 -13.09 -13.82 1.15
N PRO A 117 -13.24 -14.34 2.39
CA PRO A 117 -13.35 -13.50 3.59
C PRO A 117 -12.06 -12.75 3.94
N MET A 118 -10.89 -13.25 3.51
CA MET A 118 -9.57 -12.66 3.78
C MET A 118 -8.82 -12.44 2.45
N GLY A 119 -8.32 -11.22 2.23
CA GLY A 119 -7.57 -10.84 1.02
C GLY A 119 -8.43 -10.48 -0.20
N GLY A 120 -9.75 -10.39 -0.04
CA GLY A 120 -10.65 -9.89 -1.09
C GLY A 120 -10.52 -8.36 -1.32
N PRO A 121 -11.06 -7.83 -2.44
CA PRO A 121 -10.99 -6.39 -2.73
C PRO A 121 -11.57 -5.49 -1.64
N ALA A 122 -12.61 -5.93 -0.91
CA ALA A 122 -13.17 -5.17 0.21
C ALA A 122 -12.18 -5.00 1.37
N VAL A 123 -11.48 -6.07 1.75
CA VAL A 123 -10.44 -6.02 2.79
C VAL A 123 -9.29 -5.12 2.35
N HIS A 124 -8.86 -5.22 1.09
CA HIS A 124 -7.82 -4.34 0.54
C HIS A 124 -8.23 -2.87 0.58
N LEU A 125 -9.47 -2.56 0.20
CA LEU A 125 -10.00 -1.20 0.28
C LEU A 125 -9.97 -0.67 1.72
N LEU A 126 -10.43 -1.47 2.69
CA LEU A 126 -10.41 -1.10 4.10
C LEU A 126 -8.98 -0.87 4.63
N VAL A 127 -8.05 -1.79 4.38
CA VAL A 127 -6.66 -1.68 4.83
C VAL A 127 -6.01 -0.41 4.28
N HIS A 128 -6.15 -0.14 2.98
CA HIS A 128 -5.57 1.05 2.37
C HIS A 128 -6.28 2.34 2.78
N TRP A 129 -7.59 2.30 3.07
CA TRP A 129 -8.30 3.44 3.65
C TRP A 129 -7.80 3.77 5.05
N VAL A 130 -7.60 2.77 5.91
CA VAL A 130 -7.03 2.96 7.26
C VAL A 130 -5.60 3.52 7.16
N CYS A 131 -4.76 2.98 6.27
CA CYS A 131 -3.42 3.50 6.05
C CYS A 131 -3.45 4.95 5.55
N PHE A 132 -4.28 5.25 4.54
CA PHE A 132 -4.47 6.60 4.01
C PHE A 132 -4.88 7.60 5.10
N ALA A 133 -5.97 7.31 5.82
CA ALA A 133 -6.52 8.21 6.82
C ALA A 133 -5.52 8.43 7.97
N SER A 134 -4.88 7.37 8.45
CA SER A 134 -3.93 7.46 9.56
C SER A 134 -2.65 8.21 9.18
N LEU A 135 -2.08 7.97 7.98
CA LEU A 135 -0.93 8.73 7.48
C LEU A 135 -1.29 10.19 7.22
N LEU A 136 -2.47 10.46 6.66
CA LEU A 136 -2.95 11.84 6.45
C LEU A 136 -3.09 12.59 7.78
N CYS A 137 -3.69 11.97 8.79
CA CYS A 137 -3.77 12.55 10.13
C CYS A 137 -2.38 12.79 10.74
N SER A 138 -1.44 11.86 10.58
CA SER A 138 -0.05 12.02 11.04
C SER A 138 0.66 13.16 10.32
N ALA A 139 0.51 13.29 9.00
CA ALA A 139 1.07 14.40 8.24
C ALA A 139 0.48 15.75 8.67
N LEU A 140 -0.82 15.83 8.96
CA LEU A 140 -1.48 17.10 9.32
C LEU A 140 -1.26 17.50 10.78
N PHE A 141 -1.20 16.54 11.71
CA PHE A 141 -1.25 16.80 13.17
C PHE A 141 -0.12 16.15 13.98
N GLY A 142 0.86 15.52 13.33
CA GLY A 142 1.96 14.78 13.99
C GLY A 142 3.19 15.59 14.36
N GLY A 143 3.17 16.91 14.12
CA GLY A 143 4.18 17.85 14.62
C GLY A 143 3.88 18.37 16.02
#